data_AF-A0A954MJY1-F1
#
_entry.id   AF-A0A954MJY1-F1
#
_cell.length_a   1.000
_cell.length_b   1.000
_cell.length_c   1.000
_cell.angle_alpha   90.00
_cell.angle_beta   90.00
_cell.angle_gamma   90.00
#
_symmetry.space_group_name_H-M   'P 1'
#
loop_
_entity.id
_entity.type
_entity.pdbx_description
1 polymer ?
#
loop_
_entity_poly.entity_id
_entity_poly.type
_entity_poly.pdbx_seq_one_letter_code
_entity_poly.pdbx_strand_id
1 'polypeptide(L)' 'MRNTIGFLMQFAALIFLPMLIIWQLDFGMKLLWMPTLTILAMCVFWFGTTLRDKAE' A
#
# COMPACT_ATOMS: atom_id res chain seq x y z
N MET A 1 -1.53 -14.46 14.98
CA MET A 1 -0.64 -14.15 13.82
C MET A 1 -1.32 -13.35 12.71
N ARG A 2 -2.60 -13.61 12.37
CA ARG A 2 -3.32 -12.84 11.32
C ARG A 2 -3.38 -11.34 11.57
N ASN A 3 -3.59 -10.91 12.83
CA ASN A 3 -3.53 -9.51 13.24
C ASN A 3 -2.15 -8.87 12.93
N THR A 4 -1.05 -9.51 13.35
CA THR A 4 0.32 -9.06 13.07
C THR A 4 0.59 -8.93 11.57
N ILE A 5 0.12 -9.89 10.77
CA ILE A 5 0.26 -9.84 9.30
C ILE A 5 -0.54 -8.66 8.73
N GLY A 6 -1.78 -8.46 9.17
CA GLY A 6 -2.62 -7.34 8.73
C GLY A 6 -1.99 -5.98 9.06
N PHE A 7 -1.45 -5.85 10.28
CA PHE A 7 -0.68 -4.67 10.71
C PHE A 7 0.55 -4.44 9.83
N LEU A 8 1.37 -5.47 9.58
CA LEU A 8 2.56 -5.35 8.73
C LEU A 8 2.22 -4.93 7.30
N MET A 9 1.12 -5.43 6.73
CA MET A 9 0.65 -5.03 5.40
C MET A 9 0.24 -3.56 5.35
N GLN A 10 -0.50 -3.08 6.34
CA GLN A 10 -0.88 -1.66 6.44
C GLN A 10 0.34 -0.76 6.66
N PHE A 11 1.26 -1.18 7.54
CA PHE A 11 2.50 -0.46 7.82
C PHE A 11 3.38 -0.35 6.58
N ALA A 12 3.55 -1.46 5.84
CA ALA A 12 4.26 -1.46 4.57
C ALA A 12 3.61 -0.51 3.56
N ALA A 13 2.29 -0.54 3.40
CA ALA A 13 1.60 0.37 2.48
C ALA A 13 1.81 1.85 2.86
N LEU A 14 1.73 2.20 4.14
CA LEU A 14 1.92 3.59 4.60
C LEU A 14 3.37 4.10 4.43
N ILE A 15 4.36 3.21 4.50
CA ILE A 15 5.78 3.57 4.36
C ILE A 15 6.23 3.55 2.90
N PHE A 16 5.87 2.50 2.16
CA PHE A 16 6.32 2.32 0.78
C PHE A 16 5.56 3.19 -0.21
N LEU A 17 4.29 3.51 0.03
CA LEU A 17 3.52 4.39 -0.87
C LEU A 17 4.15 5.79 -1.02
N PRO A 18 4.49 6.55 0.04
CA PRO A 18 5.11 7.86 -0.14
C PRO A 18 6.50 7.77 -0.78
N MET A 19 7.30 6.75 -0.46
CA MET A 19 8.57 6.51 -1.14
C MET A 19 8.38 6.23 -2.63
N LEU A 20 7.39 5.42 -2.98
CA LEU A 20 7.04 5.12 -4.36
C LEU A 20 6.57 6.37 -5.11
N ILE A 21 5.78 7.23 -4.46
CA ILE A 21 5.31 8.49 -5.05
C ILE A 21 6.49 9.44 -5.32
N ILE A 22 7.42 9.59 -4.37
CA ILE A 22 8.63 10.41 -4.58
C ILE A 22 9.42 9.88 -5.77
N TRP A 23 9.65 8.57 -5.82
CA TRP A 23 10.30 7.93 -6.97
C TRP A 23 9.54 8.13 -8.28
N GLN A 24 8.19 8.07 -8.26
CA GLN A 24 7.38 8.34 -9.45
C GLN A 24 7.55 9.76 -9.98
N LEU A 25 7.66 10.75 -9.07
CA LEU A 25 7.84 12.15 -9.41
C LEU A 25 9.25 12.42 -9.94
N ASP A 26 10.30 11.87 -9.32
CA ASP A 26 11.70 12.07 -9.71
C ASP A 26 12.01 11.51 -11.11
N PHE A 27 11.40 10.37 -11.46
CA PHE A 27 11.64 9.70 -12.75
C PHE A 27 10.67 10.14 -13.85
N GLY A 28 9.74 11.06 -13.56
CA GLY A 28 8.81 11.61 -14.55
C GLY A 28 7.92 10.55 -15.21
N MET A 29 7.45 9.55 -14.45
CA MET A 29 6.66 8.46 -15.01
C MET A 29 5.34 8.93 -15.63
N LYS A 30 4.86 8.19 -16.64
CA LYS A 30 3.59 8.51 -17.32
C LYS A 30 2.43 8.55 -16.32
N LEU A 31 1.51 9.51 -16.51
CA LEU A 31 0.33 9.72 -15.67
C LEU A 31 -0.54 8.49 -15.43
N LEU A 32 -0.48 7.46 -16.28
CA LEU A 32 -1.22 6.19 -16.09
C LEU A 32 -0.60 5.30 -15.00
N TRP A 33 0.73 5.30 -14.83
CA TRP A 33 1.41 4.42 -13.87
C TRP A 33 1.21 4.87 -12.42
N MET A 34 1.13 6.19 -12.19
CA MET A 34 0.89 6.77 -10.87
C MET A 34 -0.41 6.26 -10.22
N PRO A 35 -1.61 6.41 -10.81
CA PRO A 35 -2.85 5.93 -10.22
C PRO A 35 -2.90 4.40 -10.12
N THR A 36 -2.33 3.65 -11.08
CA THR A 36 -2.33 2.18 -11.00
C THR A 36 -1.56 1.68 -9.77
N LEU A 37 -0.37 2.25 -9.51
CA LEU A 37 0.45 1.88 -8.36
C LEU A 37 -0.17 2.34 -7.04
N THR A 38 -0.82 3.51 -7.02
CA THR A 38 -1.59 3.98 -5.85
C THR A 38 -2.78 3.07 -5.56
N ILE A 39 -3.51 2.61 -6.58
CA ILE A 39 -4.60 1.64 -6.43
C ILE A 39 -4.07 0.31 -5.87
N LEU A 40 -2.93 -0.17 -6.36
CA LEU A 40 -2.30 -1.38 -5.81
C LEU A 40 -1.97 -1.23 -4.33
N ALA A 41 -1.39 -0.10 -3.91
CA ALA A 41 -1.13 0.18 -2.51
C ALA A 41 -2.42 0.25 -1.67
N MET A 42 -3.49 0.85 -2.19
CA MET A 42 -4.82 0.83 -1.56
C MET A 42 -5.34 -0.59 -1.39
N CYS A 43 -5.22 -1.45 -2.41
CA CYS A 43 -5.64 -2.85 -2.30
C CYS A 43 -4.85 -3.59 -1.22
N VAL A 44 -3.52 -3.41 -1.16
CA VAL A 44 -2.68 -4.02 -0.10
C VAL A 44 -3.12 -3.55 1.28
N PHE A 45 -3.37 -2.25 1.44
CA PHE A 45 -3.86 -1.67 2.68
C PHE A 45 -5.22 -2.27 3.08
N TRP A 46 -6.16 -2.36 2.13
CA TRP A 46 -7.49 -2.93 2.36
C TRP A 46 -7.46 -4.41 2.71
N PHE A 47 -6.60 -5.20 2.06
CA PHE A 47 -6.38 -6.60 2.45
C PHE A 47 -5.80 -6.70 3.86
N GLY A 48 -4.85 -5.84 4.22
CA GLY A 48 -4.33 -5.75 5.58
C GLY A 48 -5.42 -5.45 6.62
N THR A 49 -6.30 -4.50 6.33
CA THR A 49 -7.47 -4.18 7.17
C THR A 49 -8.40 -5.37 7.33
N THR A 50 -8.80 -5.98 6.21
CA THR A 50 -9.70 -7.14 6.24
C THR A 50 -9.10 -8.32 7.01
N LEU A 51 -7.79 -8.53 6.91
CA LEU A 51 -7.10 -9.60 7.63
C LEU A 51 -7.01 -9.32 9.14
N ARG A 52 -6.97 -8.04 9.52
CA ARG A 52 -7.00 -7.58 10.91
C ARG A 52 -8.40 -7.72 11.50
N ASP A 53 -9.44 -7.27 10.78
CA ASP A 53 -10.83 -7.35 11.23
C ASP A 53 -11.31 -8.79 11.39
N LYS A 54 -10.83 -9.72 10.55
CA LYS A 54 -11.11 -11.17 10.69
C LYS A 54 -10.31 -11.86 11.80
N ALA A 55 -9.38 -11.15 12.45
CA ALA A 55 -8.55 -11.68 13.52
C ALA A 55 -9.01 -11.22 14.91
N GLU A 56 -9.92 -10.23 14.97
CA GLU A 56 -10.71 -9.85 16.14
C GLU A 56 -11.96 -10.75 16.24
#